data_AF-A0A942DEN3-F1
#
_entry.id   AF-A0A942DEN3-F1
#
_cell.length_a   1.000
_cell.length_b   1.000
_cell.length_c   1.000
_cell.angle_alpha   90.00
_cell.angle_beta   90.00
_cell.angle_gamma   90.00
#
_symmetry.space_group_name_H-M   'P 1'
#
loop_
_entity.id
_entity.type
_entity.pdbx_description
1 polymer ?
#
loop_
_entity_poly.entity_id
_entity_poly.type
_entity_poly.pdbx_seq_one_letter_code
_entity_poly.pdbx_strand_id
1 'polypeptide(L)'
;MAVPDFDDFDQALQLDVLAASLRSDTAQSKDMLEQLAKMLQAAVPDGVTISRGGWFMSKERPIEELNVKFDDFQFQIVRQKHGSMVARSMKLVRGVVLKTNEVSVEKCIEDILANLKELSEKNAQTRRALNKFVLG
;
A
#
# COMPACT_ATOMS: atom_id res chain seq x y z
N MET A 1 -7.29 -2.71 28.74
CA MET A 1 -7.79 -3.01 27.38
C MET A 1 -7.46 -1.78 26.53
N ALA A 2 -6.40 -1.81 25.71
CA ALA A 2 -6.14 -0.68 24.82
C ALA A 2 -7.25 -0.66 23.77
N VAL A 3 -8.05 0.40 23.77
CA VAL A 3 -9.10 0.61 22.79
C VAL A 3 -8.37 0.70 21.44
N PRO A 4 -8.68 -0.19 20.47
CA PRO A 4 -8.18 0.03 19.12
C PRO A 4 -8.64 1.42 18.68
N ASP A 5 -7.71 2.22 18.17
CA ASP A 5 -8.04 3.54 17.64
C ASP A 5 -9.06 3.31 16.52
N PHE A 6 -10.26 3.89 16.66
CA PHE A 6 -11.38 3.60 15.75
C PHE A 6 -11.02 3.99 14.31
N ASP A 7 -10.14 4.98 14.16
CA ASP A 7 -9.66 5.47 12.88
C ASP A 7 -8.79 4.43 12.12
N ASP A 8 -7.95 3.66 12.82
CA ASP A 8 -7.12 2.60 12.21
C ASP A 8 -7.99 1.48 11.63
N PHE A 9 -9.06 1.13 12.35
CA PHE A 9 -9.98 0.07 11.96
C PHE A 9 -10.85 0.49 10.77
N ASP A 10 -11.33 1.72 10.76
CA ASP A 10 -12.10 2.28 9.65
C ASP A 10 -11.24 2.40 8.38
N GLN A 11 -9.96 2.76 8.51
CA GLN A 11 -9.03 2.81 7.38
C GLN A 11 -8.73 1.42 6.80
N ALA A 12 -8.51 0.42 7.67
CA ALA A 12 -8.32 -0.97 7.25
C ALA A 12 -9.57 -1.52 6.53
N LEU A 13 -10.76 -1.25 7.07
CA LEU A 13 -12.03 -1.66 6.46
C LEU A 13 -12.26 -0.98 5.11
N GLN A 14 -11.96 0.31 4.98
CA GLN A 14 -12.05 1.02 3.70
C GLN A 14 -11.11 0.42 2.65
N LEU A 15 -9.88 0.06 3.06
CA LEU A 15 -8.91 -0.61 2.18
C LEU A 15 -9.38 -2.00 1.73
N ASP A 16 -9.98 -2.78 2.64
CA ASP A 16 -10.55 -4.10 2.32
C ASP A 16 -11.75 -3.98 1.37
N VAL A 17 -12.62 -2.98 1.57
CA VAL A 17 -13.74 -2.69 0.66
C VAL A 17 -13.23 -2.25 -0.71
N LEU A 18 -12.18 -1.42 -0.76
CA LEU A 18 -11.52 -1.07 -2.02
C LEU A 18 -10.99 -2.33 -2.70
N ALA A 19 -10.22 -3.20 -2.02
CA ALA A 19 -9.74 -4.45 -2.58
C ALA A 19 -10.85 -5.38 -3.08
N ALA A 20 -11.98 -5.46 -2.38
CA ALA A 20 -13.16 -6.20 -2.83
C ALA A 20 -13.80 -5.58 -4.08
N SER A 21 -13.88 -4.26 -4.15
CA SER A 21 -14.36 -3.52 -5.32
C SER A 21 -13.43 -3.73 -6.52
N LEU A 22 -12.13 -3.76 -6.29
CA LEU A 22 -11.09 -3.98 -7.30
C LEU A 22 -11.18 -5.37 -7.93
N ARG A 23 -11.56 -6.39 -7.15
CA ARG A 23 -11.83 -7.74 -7.69
C ARG A 23 -13.07 -7.78 -8.59
N SER A 24 -14.01 -6.85 -8.41
CA SER A 24 -15.28 -6.82 -9.15
C SER A 24 -15.24 -5.95 -10.42
N ASP A 25 -14.36 -4.95 -10.49
CA ASP A 25 -14.42 -3.91 -11.52
C ASP A 25 -13.04 -3.63 -12.14
N THR A 26 -12.66 -4.45 -13.13
CA THR A 26 -11.32 -4.38 -13.78
C THR A 26 -11.19 -3.28 -14.85
N ALA A 27 -12.19 -2.41 -15.02
CA ALA A 27 -12.32 -1.56 -16.22
C ALA A 27 -12.00 -0.06 -16.06
N GLN A 28 -11.86 0.51 -14.85
CA GLN A 28 -11.53 1.95 -14.69
C GLN A 28 -10.17 2.17 -14.04
N SER A 29 -9.11 2.02 -14.83
CA SER A 29 -7.73 2.03 -14.33
C SER A 29 -7.22 3.39 -13.83
N LYS A 30 -7.84 4.53 -14.18
CA LYS A 30 -7.30 5.87 -13.83
C LYS A 30 -7.59 6.27 -12.39
N ASP A 31 -8.85 6.23 -11.98
CA ASP A 31 -9.28 6.67 -10.64
C ASP A 31 -8.83 5.69 -9.56
N MET A 32 -8.69 4.42 -9.94
CA MET A 32 -8.24 3.33 -9.08
C MET A 32 -6.88 3.58 -8.43
N LEU A 33 -5.86 3.89 -9.25
CA LEU A 33 -4.49 4.06 -8.75
C LEU A 33 -4.37 5.34 -7.91
N GLU A 34 -5.11 6.38 -8.26
CA GLU A 34 -5.18 7.63 -7.49
C GLU A 34 -5.83 7.41 -6.12
N GLN A 35 -6.95 6.68 -6.07
CA GLN A 35 -7.63 6.37 -4.82
C GLN A 35 -6.78 5.47 -3.92
N LEU A 36 -6.20 4.40 -4.47
CA LEU A 36 -5.31 3.50 -3.74
C LEU A 36 -4.11 4.26 -3.17
N ALA A 37 -3.47 5.12 -3.99
CA ALA A 37 -2.34 5.91 -3.55
C ALA A 37 -2.71 6.89 -2.43
N LYS A 38 -3.87 7.55 -2.50
CA LYS A 38 -4.36 8.44 -1.43
C LYS A 38 -4.56 7.69 -0.12
N MET A 39 -5.19 6.52 -0.17
CA MET A 39 -5.46 5.72 1.02
C MET A 39 -4.16 5.21 1.66
N LEU A 40 -3.25 4.69 0.83
CA LEU A 40 -1.95 4.21 1.32
C LEU A 40 -1.08 5.34 1.87
N GLN A 41 -1.10 6.52 1.24
CA GLN A 41 -0.36 7.68 1.74
C GLN A 41 -0.92 8.20 3.07
N ALA A 42 -2.22 8.09 3.29
CA ALA A 42 -2.84 8.41 4.58
C ALA A 42 -2.46 7.38 5.67
N ALA A 43 -2.43 6.09 5.32
CA ALA A 43 -2.16 5.01 6.26
C ALA A 43 -0.66 4.84 6.60
N VAL A 44 0.23 4.96 5.60
CA VAL A 44 1.68 4.74 5.76
C VAL A 44 2.47 5.78 4.96
N PRO A 45 2.51 7.04 5.42
CA PRO A 45 3.11 8.15 4.67
C PRO A 45 4.59 7.91 4.35
N ASP A 46 5.36 7.34 5.28
CA ASP A 46 6.80 7.13 5.13
C ASP A 46 7.15 5.90 4.26
N GLY A 47 6.19 5.00 4.03
CA GLY A 47 6.36 3.78 3.25
C GLY A 47 5.93 3.91 1.79
N VAL A 48 5.31 5.03 1.40
CA VAL A 48 4.68 5.20 0.08
C VAL A 48 5.39 6.27 -0.73
N THR A 49 5.81 5.92 -1.94
CA THR A 49 6.39 6.85 -2.92
C THR A 49 5.57 6.85 -4.20
N ILE A 50 5.18 8.04 -4.65
CA ILE A 50 4.33 8.23 -5.82
C ILE A 50 5.11 9.01 -6.88
N SER A 51 5.25 8.44 -8.08
CA SER A 51 5.74 9.14 -9.25
C SER A 51 4.59 9.53 -10.15
N ARG A 52 4.56 10.82 -10.54
CA ARG A 52 3.55 11.39 -11.41
C ARG A 52 4.21 11.84 -12.70
N GLY A 53 3.62 11.46 -13.83
CA GLY A 53 4.10 11.87 -15.15
C GLY A 53 3.25 12.95 -15.81
N GLY A 54 3.67 13.34 -17.01
CA GLY A 54 3.05 14.39 -17.82
C GLY A 54 3.96 15.61 -18.03
N TRP A 55 3.64 16.41 -19.05
CA TRP A 55 4.35 17.66 -19.31
C TRP A 55 4.11 18.63 -18.14
N PHE A 56 5.12 19.44 -17.80
CA PHE A 56 5.05 20.45 -16.72
C PHE A 56 3.81 21.37 -16.77
N MET A 57 3.10 21.46 -17.90
CA MET A 57 1.92 22.31 -18.17
C MET A 57 0.56 21.59 -18.08
N SER A 58 0.48 20.28 -17.84
CA SER A 58 -0.82 19.60 -17.73
C SER A 58 -1.50 19.88 -16.39
N LYS A 59 -2.80 20.25 -16.44
CA LYS A 59 -3.64 20.54 -15.26
C LYS A 59 -3.82 19.34 -14.32
N GLU A 60 -3.72 18.12 -14.86
CA GLU A 60 -3.80 16.87 -14.09
C GLU A 60 -2.58 16.01 -14.42
N ARG A 61 -1.78 15.68 -13.40
CA ARG A 61 -0.60 14.80 -13.52
C ARG A 61 -0.96 13.41 -13.01
N PRO A 62 -1.27 12.45 -13.90
CA PRO A 62 -1.66 11.11 -13.47
C PRO A 62 -0.51 10.41 -12.77
N ILE A 63 -0.83 9.53 -11.82
CA ILE A 63 0.15 8.60 -11.26
C ILE A 63 0.62 7.63 -12.35
N GLU A 64 1.94 7.60 -12.55
CA GLU A 64 2.61 6.64 -13.42
C GLU A 64 3.17 5.45 -12.62
N GLU A 65 3.59 5.69 -11.38
CA GLU A 65 4.18 4.66 -10.55
C GLU A 65 3.84 4.87 -9.08
N LEU A 66 3.47 3.79 -8.42
CA LEU A 66 3.24 3.71 -6.98
C LEU A 66 4.20 2.66 -6.41
N ASN A 67 5.03 3.06 -5.45
CA ASN A 67 5.88 2.17 -4.67
C ASN A 67 5.42 2.16 -3.22
N VAL A 68 5.28 0.97 -2.66
CA VAL A 68 4.95 0.74 -1.25
C VAL A 68 6.04 -0.13 -0.66
N LYS A 69 6.72 0.36 0.36
CA LYS A 69 7.87 -0.29 1.00
C LYS A 69 7.52 -0.70 2.42
N PHE A 70 7.83 -1.95 2.71
CA PHE A 70 7.85 -2.56 4.03
C PHE A 70 9.28 -3.02 4.35
N ASP A 71 9.48 -3.62 5.52
CA ASP A 71 10.79 -4.09 5.96
C ASP A 71 11.38 -5.17 5.02
N ASP A 72 10.55 -6.16 4.68
CA ASP A 72 10.97 -7.34 3.92
C ASP A 72 10.45 -7.36 2.47
N PHE A 73 9.55 -6.45 2.12
CA PHE A 73 8.90 -6.42 0.81
C PHE A 73 8.73 -5.00 0.29
N GLN A 74 8.81 -4.86 -1.04
CA GLN A 74 8.44 -3.67 -1.76
C GLN A 74 7.51 -4.07 -2.88
N PHE A 75 6.43 -3.32 -3.01
CA PHE A 75 5.43 -3.49 -4.04
C PHE A 75 5.48 -2.30 -4.97
N GLN A 76 5.40 -2.56 -6.26
CA GLN A 76 5.43 -1.53 -7.30
C GLN A 76 4.25 -1.75 -8.24
N ILE A 77 3.49 -0.70 -8.52
CA ILE A 77 2.45 -0.69 -9.54
C ILE A 77 2.79 0.41 -10.54
N VAL A 78 3.02 0.03 -11.80
CA VAL A 78 3.40 0.94 -12.89
C VAL A 78 2.31 0.96 -13.95
N ARG A 79 1.90 2.17 -14.33
CA ARG A 79 1.08 2.40 -15.52
C ARG A 79 1.96 2.48 -16.75
N GLN A 80 1.72 1.57 -17.70
CA GLN A 80 2.38 1.57 -19.00
C GLN A 80 1.75 2.62 -19.94
N LYS A 81 2.51 3.03 -20.96
CA LYS A 81 2.07 4.02 -21.96
C LYS A 81 0.78 3.65 -22.71
N HIS A 82 0.43 2.36 -22.76
CA HIS A 82 -0.77 1.86 -23.46
C HIS A 82 -1.97 1.66 -22.52
N GLY A 83 -1.88 2.15 -21.28
CA GLY A 83 -2.96 2.06 -20.29
C GLY A 83 -2.98 0.77 -19.48
N SER A 84 -2.20 -0.24 -19.86
CA SER A 84 -2.02 -1.45 -19.05
C SER A 84 -1.27 -1.13 -17.75
N MET A 85 -1.53 -1.92 -16.71
CA MET A 85 -0.84 -1.82 -15.43
C MET A 85 0.01 -3.06 -15.23
N VAL A 86 1.22 -2.87 -14.74
CA VAL A 86 2.13 -3.95 -14.35
C VAL A 86 2.40 -3.80 -12.87
N ALA A 87 2.22 -4.88 -12.12
CA ALA A 87 2.55 -4.93 -10.71
C ALA A 87 3.74 -5.85 -10.45
N ARG A 88 4.56 -5.50 -9.47
CA ARG A 88 5.74 -6.26 -9.06
C ARG A 88 5.80 -6.39 -7.56
N SER A 89 6.13 -7.59 -7.12
CA SER A 89 6.48 -7.90 -5.74
C SER A 89 7.98 -8.16 -5.65
N MET A 90 8.66 -7.33 -4.86
CA MET A 90 10.10 -7.37 -4.63
C MET A 90 10.37 -7.80 -3.20
N LYS A 91 11.14 -8.86 -3.01
CA LYS A 91 11.60 -9.27 -1.68
C LYS A 91 12.88 -8.53 -1.33
N LEU A 92 12.89 -7.85 -0.20
CA LEU A 92 14.04 -7.14 0.34
C LEU A 92 14.72 -7.96 1.44
N VAL A 93 16.04 -7.84 1.52
CA VAL A 93 16.82 -8.24 2.68
C VAL A 93 17.83 -7.14 2.94
N ARG A 94 17.77 -6.54 4.13
CA ARG A 94 18.62 -5.40 4.53
C ARG A 94 18.61 -4.24 3.52
N GLY A 95 17.43 -3.96 2.95
CA GLY A 95 17.25 -2.88 1.97
C GLY A 95 17.68 -3.23 0.53
N VAL A 96 18.17 -4.45 0.26
CA VAL A 96 18.57 -4.90 -1.08
C VAL A 96 17.49 -5.80 -1.66
N VAL A 97 17.06 -5.53 -2.89
CA VAL A 97 16.11 -6.38 -3.62
C VAL A 97 16.80 -7.69 -4.00
N LEU A 98 16.34 -8.80 -3.45
CA LEU A 98 16.85 -10.13 -3.76
C LEU A 98 16.13 -10.79 -4.93
N LYS A 99 14.82 -10.55 -5.04
CA LYS A 99 13.98 -11.18 -6.05
C LYS A 99 12.84 -10.25 -6.42
N THR A 100 12.58 -10.15 -7.71
CA THR A 100 11.44 -9.43 -8.27
C THR A 100 10.55 -10.43 -9.00
N ASN A 101 9.26 -10.42 -8.69
CA ASN A 101 8.25 -11.21 -9.40
C ASN A 101 7.22 -10.25 -9.98
N GLU A 102 6.91 -10.38 -11.27
CA GLU A 102 5.73 -9.73 -11.82
C GLU A 102 4.49 -10.49 -11.36
N VAL A 103 3.49 -9.76 -10.88
CA VAL A 103 2.25 -10.29 -10.31
C VAL A 103 1.08 -9.52 -10.90
N SER A 104 -0.13 -10.07 -10.75
CA SER A 104 -1.32 -9.29 -11.08
C SER A 104 -1.48 -8.12 -10.11
N VAL A 105 -2.19 -7.07 -10.53
CA VAL A 105 -2.45 -5.90 -9.69
C VAL A 105 -3.25 -6.30 -8.45
N GLU A 106 -4.22 -7.20 -8.61
CA GLU A 106 -5.06 -7.71 -7.54
C GLU A 106 -4.20 -8.43 -6.49
N LYS A 107 -3.32 -9.32 -6.93
CA LYS A 107 -2.43 -10.05 -6.01
C LYS A 107 -1.47 -9.09 -5.28
N CYS A 108 -0.96 -8.09 -5.98
CA CYS A 108 -0.13 -7.06 -5.39
C CYS A 108 -0.85 -6.30 -4.26
N ILE A 109 -2.12 -5.96 -4.47
CA ILE A 109 -2.93 -5.25 -3.48
C ILE A 109 -3.22 -6.13 -2.27
N GLU A 110 -3.57 -7.41 -2.49
CA GLU A 110 -3.73 -8.38 -1.40
C GLU A 110 -2.47 -8.52 -0.54
N ASP A 111 -1.31 -8.59 -1.18
CA ASP A 111 -0.04 -8.71 -0.47
C ASP A 111 0.30 -7.43 0.32
N ILE A 112 -0.01 -6.24 -0.22
CA ILE A 112 0.11 -4.97 0.51
C ILE A 112 -0.77 -4.97 1.76
N LEU A 113 -2.04 -5.37 1.65
CA LEU A 113 -2.96 -5.42 2.79
C LEU A 113 -2.51 -6.41 3.86
N ALA A 114 -2.02 -7.58 3.45
CA ALA A 114 -1.47 -8.57 4.37
C ALA A 114 -0.28 -8.00 5.17
N ASN A 115 0.64 -7.29 4.51
CA ASN A 115 1.79 -6.66 5.16
C ASN A 115 1.38 -5.51 6.09
N LEU A 116 0.39 -4.70 5.71
CA LEU A 116 -0.17 -3.66 6.59
C LEU A 116 -0.78 -4.24 7.86
N LYS A 117 -1.53 -5.33 7.75
CA LYS A 117 -2.11 -6.03 8.90
C LYS A 117 -1.02 -6.53 9.84
N GLU A 118 0.01 -7.18 9.31
CA GLU A 118 1.14 -7.66 10.12
C GLU A 118 1.86 -6.52 10.83
N LEU A 119 2.08 -5.38 10.14
CA LEU A 119 2.68 -4.20 10.74
C LEU A 119 1.84 -3.64 11.90
N SER A 120 0.52 -3.55 11.72
CA SER A 120 -0.40 -3.11 12.77
C SER A 120 -0.35 -4.02 14.00
N GLU A 121 -0.34 -5.35 13.80
CA GLU A 121 -0.24 -6.33 14.88
C GLU A 121 1.08 -6.21 15.66
N LYS A 122 2.22 -6.07 14.96
CA LYS A 122 3.54 -5.84 15.57
C LYS A 122 3.57 -4.55 16.40
N ASN A 123 3.01 -3.47 15.88
CA ASN A 123 2.94 -2.18 16.57
C ASN A 123 2.03 -2.26 17.80
N ALA A 124 0.89 -2.93 17.71
CA ALA A 124 0.00 -3.16 18.85
C ALA A 124 0.68 -3.99 19.94
N GLN A 125 1.41 -5.05 19.57
CA GLN A 125 2.17 -5.87 20.51
C GLN A 125 3.27 -5.05 21.21
N THR A 126 4.02 -4.25 20.45
CA THR A 126 5.09 -3.39 21.00
C THR A 126 4.54 -2.36 21.98
N ARG A 127 3.44 -1.68 21.64
CA ARG A 127 2.73 -0.75 22.55
C ARG A 127 2.26 -1.45 23.83
N ARG A 128 1.71 -2.67 23.73
CA ARG A 128 1.29 -3.45 24.91
C ARG A 128 2.48 -3.82 25.81
N ALA A 129 3.60 -4.23 25.22
CA ALA A 129 4.81 -4.56 25.97
C ALA A 129 5.38 -3.34 26.70
N LEU A 130 5.44 -2.19 26.02
CA LEU A 130 5.87 -0.92 26.61
C LEU A 130 4.96 -0.51 27.77
N ASN A 131 3.63 -0.56 27.59
CA ASN A 131 2.68 -0.24 28.65
C ASN A 131 2.87 -1.15 29.87
N LYS A 132 3.07 -2.46 29.67
CA LYS A 132 3.35 -3.40 30.78
C LYS A 132 4.67 -3.09 31.50
N PHE A 133 5.68 -2.62 30.78
CA PHE A 133 6.98 -2.30 31.35
C PHE A 133 6.97 -0.97 32.13
N VAL A 134 6.33 0.06 31.59
CA VAL A 134 6.29 1.40 32.18
C VAL A 134 5.26 1.52 33.31
N LEU A 135 4.10 0.87 33.16
CA LEU A 135 2.96 0.98 34.08
C LEU A 135 2.77 -0.25 34.97
N GLY A 136 3.77 -1.14 35.05
CA GLY A 136 3.74 -2.44 35.74
C GLY A 136 2.78 -2.52 36.92
#